data_AF-A0A9D1US58-F1
#
_entry.id   AF-A0A9D1US58-F1
#
_cell.length_a   1.000
_cell.length_b   1.000
_cell.length_c   1.000
_cell.angle_alpha   90.00
_cell.angle_beta   90.00
_cell.angle_gamma   90.00
#
_symmetry.space_group_name_H-M   'P 1'
#
loop_
_entity.id
_entity.type
_entity.pdbx_description
1 polymer ?
#
loop_
_entity_poly.entity_id
_entity_poly.type
_entity_poly.pdbx_seq_one_letter_code
_entity_poly.pdbx_strand_id
1 'polypeptide(L)'
;MTNTPAEQAETVEGIEVGERRITIPGMTEEGENLAAQTNDAEEHSHGGLGESKPVTSGIGSRSKRHTGFDVAGFPEPTGREEEWRFTPLKRLAPVLTDAASDEDACTYEVDAEEGVVVSALAPGESPRNSVLQPADRAAVVGSKNAGDALHVRVPANTEVGTPIRVNIAGSDAAKRANSHIVLDAGENSSAVFVLEHRGSAAFNGNVEVAVGD
;
A
#
# COMPACT_ATOMS: atom_id res chain seq x y z
N MET A 1 -0.29 22.75 -71.86
CA MET A 1 -0.33 21.32 -71.49
C MET A 1 1.10 20.83 -71.33
N THR A 2 1.54 20.61 -70.10
CA THR A 2 2.71 19.78 -69.77
C THR A 2 2.33 18.99 -68.52
N ASN A 3 2.28 17.66 -68.68
CA ASN A 3 1.95 16.67 -67.65
C ASN A 3 3.04 16.61 -66.58
N THR A 4 2.63 16.65 -65.31
CA THR A 4 3.43 16.12 -64.19
C THR A 4 2.70 14.86 -63.69
N PRO A 5 3.34 13.68 -63.63
CA PRO A 5 2.75 12.49 -63.03
C PRO A 5 2.60 12.67 -61.52
N ALA A 6 1.46 12.27 -60.97
CA ALA A 6 1.24 12.21 -59.53
C ALA A 6 2.09 11.09 -58.90
N GLU A 7 2.74 11.43 -57.79
CA GLU A 7 3.46 10.53 -56.89
C GLU A 7 2.44 9.53 -56.32
N GLN A 8 2.60 8.24 -56.61
CA GLN A 8 1.77 7.18 -56.05
C GLN A 8 2.42 6.68 -54.76
N ALA A 9 1.67 6.69 -53.66
CA ALA A 9 2.10 6.12 -52.40
C ALA A 9 2.32 4.61 -52.55
N GLU A 10 3.47 4.13 -52.07
CA GLU A 10 3.85 2.72 -52.12
C GLU A 10 3.04 1.94 -51.08
N THR A 11 2.23 0.98 -51.54
CA THR A 11 1.44 0.10 -50.69
C THR A 11 1.92 -1.35 -50.84
N VAL A 12 2.12 -2.05 -49.73
CA VAL A 12 2.31 -3.52 -49.70
C VAL A 12 1.13 -4.11 -48.94
N GLU A 13 0.45 -5.08 -49.55
CA GLU A 13 -0.83 -5.64 -49.06
C GLU A 13 -1.90 -4.59 -48.68
N GLY A 14 -1.91 -3.45 -49.37
CA GLY A 14 -2.93 -2.41 -49.20
C GLY A 14 -2.71 -1.44 -48.04
N ILE A 15 -1.52 -1.41 -47.43
CA ILE A 15 -1.20 -0.51 -46.30
C ILE A 15 -0.17 0.55 -46.73
N GLU A 16 -0.48 1.83 -46.48
CA GLU A 16 0.41 2.97 -46.73
C GLU A 16 1.51 3.06 -45.67
N VAL A 17 2.77 3.19 -46.09
CA VAL A 17 3.92 3.28 -45.18
C VAL A 17 4.46 4.71 -45.20
N GLY A 18 4.29 5.46 -44.09
CA GLY A 18 4.62 6.90 -44.11
C GLY A 18 4.85 7.64 -42.79
N GLU A 19 4.45 7.12 -41.62
CA GLU A 19 4.80 7.76 -40.34
C GLU A 19 5.24 6.75 -39.29
N ARG A 20 6.36 7.05 -38.63
CA ARG A 20 7.05 6.16 -37.68
C ARG A 20 6.15 5.84 -36.48
N ARG A 21 5.57 4.64 -36.46
CA ARG A 21 5.18 3.97 -35.22
C ARG A 21 6.27 2.98 -34.83
N ILE A 22 6.83 3.16 -33.63
CA ILE A 22 7.66 2.15 -32.98
C ILE A 22 6.68 1.09 -32.46
N THR A 23 6.27 0.17 -33.31
CA THR A 23 5.47 -1.00 -32.89
C THR A 23 6.09 -2.26 -33.47
N ILE A 24 6.27 -3.25 -32.59
CA ILE A 24 6.76 -4.58 -32.97
C ILE A 24 5.62 -5.29 -33.72
N PRO A 25 5.85 -5.83 -34.93
CA PRO A 25 4.85 -6.59 -35.67
C PRO A 25 4.28 -7.73 -34.80
N GLY A 26 2.95 -7.77 -34.65
CA GLY A 26 2.23 -8.74 -33.80
C GLY A 26 1.75 -8.22 -32.44
N MET A 27 2.05 -6.96 -32.09
CA MET A 27 1.58 -6.32 -30.85
C MET A 27 0.58 -5.19 -31.15
N THR A 28 -0.44 -5.47 -31.98
CA THR A 28 -1.51 -4.52 -32.29
C THR A 28 -2.75 -4.89 -31.49
N GLU A 29 -3.03 -4.16 -30.41
CA GLU A 29 -4.30 -4.12 -29.64
C GLU A 29 -4.89 -5.44 -29.09
N GLU A 30 -4.42 -6.62 -29.50
CA GLU A 30 -4.85 -7.90 -28.91
C GLU A 30 -4.30 -8.08 -27.50
N GLY A 31 -3.11 -7.54 -27.19
CA GLY A 31 -2.52 -7.62 -25.84
C GLY A 31 -3.33 -6.89 -24.77
N GLU A 32 -4.04 -5.81 -25.12
CA GLU A 32 -4.90 -5.07 -24.18
C GLU A 32 -6.24 -5.79 -23.96
N ASN A 33 -6.79 -6.46 -24.98
CA ASN A 33 -8.02 -7.24 -24.86
C ASN A 33 -7.80 -8.64 -24.23
N LEU A 34 -6.62 -9.24 -24.41
CA LEU A 34 -6.24 -10.51 -23.75
C LEU A 34 -6.18 -10.36 -22.23
N ALA A 35 -5.70 -9.22 -21.73
CA ALA A 35 -5.64 -8.94 -20.29
C ALA A 35 -7.04 -8.76 -19.67
N ALA A 36 -8.02 -8.22 -20.42
CA ALA A 36 -9.39 -8.15 -19.93
C ALA A 36 -10.03 -9.56 -19.88
N GLN A 37 -9.91 -10.35 -20.95
CA GLN A 37 -10.51 -11.70 -21.02
C GLN A 37 -9.87 -12.73 -20.07
N THR A 38 -8.57 -12.63 -19.77
CA THR A 38 -7.94 -13.52 -18.76
C THR A 38 -8.30 -13.15 -17.32
N ASN A 39 -8.74 -11.92 -17.08
CA ASN A 39 -9.11 -11.43 -15.74
C ASN A 39 -10.60 -11.63 -15.40
N ASP A 40 -11.41 -12.07 -16.36
CA ASP A 40 -12.83 -12.42 -16.22
C ASP A 40 -13.05 -13.93 -16.10
N ALA A 41 -11.99 -14.71 -15.92
CA ALA A 41 -12.12 -16.11 -15.57
C ALA A 41 -12.59 -16.24 -14.11
N GLU A 42 -13.88 -15.96 -13.90
CA GLU A 42 -14.65 -16.41 -12.76
C GLU A 42 -14.50 -17.93 -12.69
N GLU A 43 -13.86 -18.40 -11.62
CA GLU A 43 -13.73 -19.80 -11.26
C GLU A 43 -12.84 -20.66 -12.18
N HIS A 44 -11.68 -21.04 -11.66
CA HIS A 44 -11.13 -22.36 -11.94
C HIS A 44 -10.71 -23.01 -10.63
N SER A 45 -11.45 -24.07 -10.29
CA SER A 45 -11.28 -24.87 -9.09
C SER A 45 -10.06 -25.77 -9.24
N HIS A 46 -9.05 -25.57 -8.38
CA HIS A 46 -8.11 -26.62 -8.04
C HIS A 46 -8.66 -27.40 -6.85
N GLY A 47 -9.44 -28.44 -7.13
CA GLY A 47 -9.67 -29.60 -6.26
C GLY A 47 -9.93 -29.29 -4.79
N GLY A 48 -11.08 -28.68 -4.49
CA GLY A 48 -11.63 -28.56 -3.14
C GLY A 48 -13.15 -28.70 -3.20
N LEU A 49 -13.75 -29.41 -2.24
CA LEU A 49 -15.18 -29.73 -2.19
C LEU A 49 -16.03 -28.45 -2.10
N GLY A 50 -16.46 -27.91 -3.25
CA GLY A 50 -17.73 -27.20 -3.49
C GLY A 50 -18.10 -25.98 -2.65
N GLU A 51 -17.30 -25.55 -1.67
CA GLU A 51 -17.55 -24.34 -0.89
C GLU A 51 -16.83 -23.17 -1.55
N SER A 52 -17.60 -22.31 -2.23
CA SER A 52 -17.16 -20.98 -2.65
C SER A 52 -16.98 -20.10 -1.42
N LYS A 53 -15.80 -20.18 -0.80
CA LYS A 53 -15.39 -19.14 0.14
C LYS A 53 -15.22 -17.83 -0.65
N PRO A 54 -15.73 -16.68 -0.15
CA PRO A 54 -15.41 -15.41 -0.77
C PRO A 54 -13.89 -15.30 -0.89
N VAL A 55 -13.40 -14.95 -2.08
CA VAL A 55 -11.97 -14.85 -2.34
C VAL A 55 -11.41 -13.71 -1.50
N THR A 56 -10.92 -14.03 -0.31
CA THR A 56 -10.22 -13.09 0.57
C THR A 56 -8.71 -13.09 0.32
N SER A 57 -8.24 -13.85 -0.68
CA SER A 57 -6.82 -14.08 -0.93
C SER A 57 -6.51 -13.99 -2.43
N GLY A 58 -5.91 -12.87 -2.83
CA GLY A 58 -4.77 -12.79 -3.76
C GLY A 58 -4.81 -13.38 -5.17
N ILE A 59 -5.85 -14.09 -5.59
CA ILE A 59 -5.97 -14.63 -6.96
C ILE A 59 -6.56 -13.53 -7.84
N GLY A 60 -5.76 -12.52 -8.16
CA GLY A 60 -6.17 -11.39 -9.00
C GLY A 60 -5.19 -10.21 -8.99
N SER A 61 -5.46 -9.21 -9.83
CA SER A 61 -4.73 -7.94 -9.84
C SER A 61 -4.68 -7.31 -8.43
N ARG A 62 -3.57 -6.64 -8.09
CA ARG A 62 -3.44 -5.90 -6.82
C ARG A 62 -4.56 -4.88 -6.60
N SER A 63 -5.13 -4.33 -7.68
CA SER A 63 -6.25 -3.39 -7.63
C SER A 63 -7.58 -4.02 -7.17
N LYS A 64 -7.70 -5.36 -7.15
CA LYS A 64 -8.91 -6.08 -6.73
C LYS A 64 -8.85 -6.60 -5.29
N ARG A 65 -7.82 -6.25 -4.49
CA ARG A 65 -7.73 -6.69 -3.09
C ARG A 65 -8.84 -6.06 -2.25
N HIS A 66 -9.42 -6.86 -1.35
CA HIS A 66 -10.34 -6.35 -0.35
C HIS A 66 -9.62 -5.32 0.54
N THR A 67 -10.21 -4.14 0.70
CA THR A 67 -9.75 -3.12 1.62
C THR A 67 -10.88 -2.72 2.56
N GLY A 68 -10.56 -2.37 3.81
CA GLY A 68 -11.58 -2.05 4.81
C GLY A 68 -11.03 -1.91 6.22
N PHE A 69 -11.87 -1.41 7.11
CA PHE A 69 -11.53 -1.19 8.53
C PHE A 69 -12.16 -2.22 9.46
N ASP A 70 -13.00 -3.12 8.94
CA ASP A 70 -13.60 -4.20 9.73
C ASP A 70 -12.68 -5.42 9.76
N VAL A 71 -12.15 -5.74 10.94
CA VAL A 71 -11.30 -6.92 11.17
C VAL A 71 -12.03 -8.21 10.77
N ALA A 72 -13.35 -8.27 10.84
CA ALA A 72 -14.12 -9.45 10.43
C ALA A 72 -14.01 -9.73 8.91
N GLY A 73 -13.69 -8.70 8.10
CA GLY A 73 -13.41 -8.84 6.67
C GLY A 73 -12.05 -9.48 6.35
N PHE A 74 -11.17 -9.62 7.35
CA PHE A 74 -9.81 -10.15 7.21
C PHE A 74 -9.59 -11.32 8.18
N PRO A 75 -9.99 -12.55 7.83
CA PRO A 75 -9.87 -13.71 8.72
C PRO A 75 -8.42 -14.01 9.10
N GLU A 76 -8.22 -14.70 10.23
CA GLU A 76 -6.90 -15.20 10.64
C GLU A 76 -6.27 -16.03 9.51
N PRO A 77 -5.04 -15.69 9.06
CA PRO A 77 -4.39 -16.41 7.98
C PRO A 77 -4.06 -17.83 8.43
N THR A 78 -4.22 -18.78 7.50
CA THR A 78 -3.90 -20.19 7.72
C THR A 78 -2.53 -20.56 7.15
N GLY A 79 -1.96 -19.69 6.32
CA GLY A 79 -0.72 -19.91 5.58
C GLY A 79 -0.94 -20.62 4.24
N ARG A 80 -2.19 -20.86 3.86
CA ARG A 80 -2.57 -21.37 2.53
C ARG A 80 -2.82 -20.24 1.54
N GLU A 81 -3.07 -19.05 2.05
CA GLU A 81 -3.24 -17.82 1.29
C GLU A 81 -1.90 -17.41 0.67
N GLU A 82 -1.90 -16.97 -0.59
CA GLU A 82 -0.66 -16.60 -1.31
C GLU A 82 0.13 -15.51 -0.56
N GLU A 83 -0.57 -14.59 0.09
CA GLU A 83 0.02 -13.48 0.85
C GLU A 83 0.75 -13.94 2.12
N TRP A 84 0.41 -15.13 2.63
CA TRP A 84 0.90 -15.63 3.91
C TRP A 84 1.70 -16.93 3.79
N ARG A 85 1.82 -17.52 2.60
CA ARG A 85 2.40 -18.88 2.40
C ARG A 85 3.85 -19.03 2.85
N PHE A 86 4.60 -17.94 2.91
CA PHE A 86 5.99 -17.92 3.39
C PHE A 86 6.15 -17.20 4.73
N THR A 87 5.03 -16.78 5.33
CA THR A 87 5.04 -16.04 6.58
C THR A 87 5.05 -17.03 7.75
N PRO A 88 5.96 -16.89 8.74
CA PRO A 88 5.98 -17.75 9.92
C PRO A 88 4.84 -17.37 10.88
N LEU A 89 3.60 -17.73 10.54
CA LEU A 89 2.38 -17.29 11.23
C LEU A 89 2.38 -17.57 12.74
N LYS A 90 2.94 -18.71 13.17
CA LYS A 90 3.06 -19.00 14.61
C LYS A 90 3.86 -17.95 15.38
N ARG A 91 4.87 -17.33 14.75
CA ARG A 91 5.69 -16.27 15.35
C ARG A 91 5.01 -14.90 15.27
N LEU A 92 4.20 -14.66 14.25
CA LEU A 92 3.47 -13.39 14.06
C LEU A 92 2.05 -13.39 14.64
N ALA A 93 1.56 -14.51 15.18
CA ALA A 93 0.23 -14.59 15.78
C ALA A 93 -0.08 -13.43 16.77
N PRO A 94 0.87 -12.98 17.63
CA PRO A 94 0.60 -11.83 18.52
C PRO A 94 0.25 -10.53 17.78
N VAL A 95 0.84 -10.26 16.62
CA VAL A 95 0.56 -9.02 15.85
C VAL A 95 -0.66 -9.15 14.93
N LEU A 96 -1.13 -10.37 14.69
CA LEU A 96 -2.31 -10.67 13.85
C LEU A 96 -3.59 -10.85 14.67
N THR A 97 -3.48 -11.02 15.99
CA THR A 97 -4.65 -11.18 16.86
C THR A 97 -5.29 -9.82 17.12
N ASP A 98 -6.61 -9.74 17.01
CA ASP A 98 -7.41 -8.55 17.34
C ASP A 98 -7.40 -8.29 18.85
N ALA A 99 -6.39 -7.54 19.30
CA ALA A 99 -6.17 -7.22 20.71
C ALA A 99 -5.48 -5.86 20.86
N ALA A 100 -5.79 -5.17 21.96
CA ALA A 100 -5.19 -3.91 22.32
C ALA A 100 -3.67 -4.04 22.60
N SER A 101 -2.98 -2.89 22.54
CA SER A 101 -1.60 -2.77 23.01
C SER A 101 -1.51 -3.03 24.50
N ASP A 102 -0.38 -3.59 24.95
CA ASP A 102 -0.02 -3.60 26.36
C ASP A 102 0.48 -2.22 26.80
N GLU A 103 0.31 -1.89 28.08
CA GLU A 103 0.83 -0.65 28.66
C GLU A 103 2.36 -0.57 28.52
N ASP A 104 2.86 0.61 28.15
CA ASP A 104 4.28 0.91 27.98
C ASP A 104 5.03 -0.09 27.08
N ALA A 105 4.38 -0.64 26.05
CA ALA A 105 5.00 -1.59 25.12
C ALA A 105 6.05 -0.92 24.20
N CYS A 106 5.80 0.33 23.80
CA CYS A 106 6.73 1.15 23.03
C CYS A 106 6.72 2.61 23.48
N THR A 107 7.86 3.30 23.33
CA THR A 107 7.95 4.75 23.38
C THR A 107 8.20 5.33 21.98
N TYR A 108 7.83 6.59 21.80
CA TYR A 108 7.99 7.34 20.55
C TYR A 108 8.65 8.67 20.85
N GLU A 109 9.79 8.93 20.23
CA GLU A 109 10.52 10.19 20.35
C GLU A 109 10.76 10.76 18.95
N VAL A 110 10.36 12.02 18.74
CA VAL A 110 10.53 12.71 17.45
C VAL A 110 11.62 13.76 17.59
N ASP A 111 12.64 13.65 16.74
CA ASP A 111 13.70 14.63 16.56
C ASP A 111 13.45 15.35 15.22
N ALA A 112 13.17 16.65 15.30
CA ALA A 112 12.78 17.47 14.15
C ALA A 112 13.21 18.92 14.35
N GLU A 113 13.46 19.62 13.24
CA GLU A 113 13.75 21.06 13.25
C GLU A 113 12.52 21.89 13.66
N GLU A 114 12.78 23.12 14.08
CA GLU A 114 11.73 24.10 14.35
C GLU A 114 10.87 24.33 13.10
N GLY A 115 9.55 24.28 13.26
CA GLY A 115 8.58 24.40 12.16
C GLY A 115 7.91 23.10 11.75
N VAL A 116 8.48 21.93 12.10
CA VAL A 116 7.78 20.64 11.99
C VAL A 116 6.75 20.55 13.12
N VAL A 117 5.51 20.21 12.78
CA VAL A 117 4.43 20.03 13.74
C VAL A 117 4.38 18.57 14.16
N VAL A 118 4.50 18.32 15.47
CA VAL A 118 4.32 16.99 16.05
C VAL A 118 3.08 17.02 16.94
N SER A 119 2.10 16.18 16.63
CA SER A 119 0.83 16.09 17.37
C SER A 119 0.33 14.65 17.44
N ALA A 120 -0.78 14.46 18.14
CA ALA A 120 -1.52 13.21 18.17
C ALA A 120 -2.83 13.37 17.38
N LEU A 121 -3.30 12.30 16.73
CA LEU A 121 -4.61 12.23 16.08
C LEU A 121 -5.43 11.09 16.68
N ALA A 122 -6.57 11.43 17.28
CA ALA A 122 -7.47 10.43 17.84
C ALA A 122 -8.05 9.51 16.74
N PRO A 123 -8.57 8.33 17.09
CA PRO A 123 -9.33 7.51 16.14
C PRO A 123 -10.48 8.32 15.51
N GLY A 124 -10.48 8.40 14.17
CA GLY A 124 -11.46 9.17 13.39
C GLY A 124 -11.09 10.64 13.14
N GLU A 125 -9.96 11.11 13.65
CA GLU A 125 -9.47 12.47 13.41
C GLU A 125 -8.65 12.57 12.12
N SER A 126 -9.03 13.49 11.23
CA SER A 126 -8.29 13.75 9.98
C SER A 126 -6.94 14.42 10.27
N PRO A 127 -5.85 14.10 9.54
CA PRO A 127 -5.80 13.27 8.31
C PRO A 127 -5.58 11.76 8.54
N ARG A 128 -5.77 11.20 9.74
CA ARG A 128 -5.63 9.75 9.95
C ARG A 128 -6.62 8.97 9.08
N ASN A 129 -6.13 7.89 8.47
CA ASN A 129 -6.84 7.03 7.52
C ASN A 129 -7.33 7.76 6.25
N SER A 130 -6.71 8.87 5.85
CA SER A 130 -7.06 9.62 4.64
C SER A 130 -6.52 8.98 3.36
N VAL A 131 -5.35 8.33 3.42
CA VAL A 131 -4.72 7.64 2.28
C VAL A 131 -4.50 6.15 2.51
N LEU A 132 -4.32 5.71 3.77
CA LEU A 132 -4.16 4.30 4.09
C LEU A 132 -5.52 3.67 4.41
N GLN A 133 -5.95 2.76 3.54
CA GLN A 133 -7.02 1.83 3.83
C GLN A 133 -6.41 0.43 4.03
N PRO A 134 -6.66 -0.26 5.15
CA PRO A 134 -6.09 -1.58 5.40
C PRO A 134 -6.49 -2.57 4.30
N ALA A 135 -5.50 -3.35 3.84
CA ALA A 135 -5.66 -4.32 2.75
C ALA A 135 -5.29 -5.76 3.18
N ASP A 136 -4.94 -5.95 4.45
CA ASP A 136 -4.60 -7.24 5.04
C ASP A 136 -4.92 -7.26 6.54
N ARG A 137 -4.81 -8.43 7.15
CA ARG A 137 -5.12 -8.63 8.58
C ARG A 137 -4.21 -7.83 9.51
N ALA A 138 -2.91 -7.72 9.23
CA ALA A 138 -2.00 -6.99 10.10
C ALA A 138 -2.37 -5.50 10.10
N ALA A 139 -2.61 -4.92 8.93
CA ALA A 139 -2.97 -3.52 8.78
C ALA A 139 -4.30 -3.17 9.44
N VAL A 140 -5.32 -4.03 9.36
CA VAL A 140 -6.64 -3.75 9.95
C VAL A 140 -6.62 -3.91 11.47
N VAL A 141 -5.90 -4.92 11.98
CA VAL A 141 -5.70 -5.11 13.43
C VAL A 141 -4.91 -3.95 14.01
N GLY A 142 -3.83 -3.53 13.34
CA GLY A 142 -3.03 -2.37 13.74
C GLY A 142 -3.85 -1.08 13.73
N SER A 143 -4.64 -0.84 12.68
CA SER A 143 -5.49 0.36 12.58
C SER A 143 -6.57 0.42 13.66
N LYS A 144 -7.29 -0.69 13.91
CA LYS A 144 -8.37 -0.78 14.90
C LYS A 144 -7.86 -0.63 16.34
N ASN A 145 -6.73 -1.25 16.66
CA ASN A 145 -6.24 -1.37 18.04
C ASN A 145 -5.17 -0.34 18.40
N ALA A 146 -4.71 0.48 17.45
CA ALA A 146 -3.88 1.64 17.76
C ALA A 146 -4.72 2.74 18.44
N GLY A 147 -4.19 3.29 19.54
CA GLY A 147 -4.73 4.46 20.23
C GLY A 147 -4.62 5.72 19.36
N ASP A 148 -4.05 6.79 19.91
CA ASP A 148 -3.78 7.99 19.10
C ASP A 148 -2.66 7.71 18.09
N ALA A 149 -2.81 8.24 16.88
CA ALA A 149 -1.76 8.19 15.87
C ALA A 149 -0.74 9.31 16.11
N LEU A 150 0.55 9.00 15.96
CA LEU A 150 1.60 10.01 15.93
C LEU A 150 1.52 10.76 14.60
N HIS A 151 1.29 12.06 14.64
CA HIS A 151 1.22 12.91 13.46
C HIS A 151 2.43 13.82 13.38
N VAL A 152 3.16 13.71 12.28
CA VAL A 152 4.35 14.51 12.00
C VAL A 152 4.13 15.25 10.69
N ARG A 153 3.93 16.56 10.78
CA ARG A 153 3.56 17.41 9.65
C ARG A 153 4.66 18.40 9.30
N VAL A 154 5.02 18.42 8.02
CA VAL A 154 5.83 19.46 7.40
C VAL A 154 4.88 20.48 6.76
N PRO A 155 4.90 21.75 7.18
CA PRO A 155 4.03 22.76 6.59
C PRO A 155 4.29 22.95 5.09
N ALA A 156 3.30 23.49 4.38
CA ALA A 156 3.45 23.82 2.97
C ALA A 156 4.61 24.79 2.72
N ASN A 157 5.25 24.68 1.55
CA ASN A 157 6.39 25.51 1.13
C ASN A 157 7.59 25.48 2.09
N THR A 158 7.72 24.41 2.88
CA THR A 158 8.81 24.24 3.86
C THR A 158 9.79 23.19 3.35
N GLU A 159 11.07 23.56 3.29
CA GLU A 159 12.18 22.63 3.05
C GLU A 159 12.89 22.36 4.38
N VAL A 160 12.87 21.11 4.82
CA VAL A 160 13.54 20.66 6.05
C VAL A 160 14.96 20.22 5.70
N GLY A 161 15.95 20.91 6.27
CA GLY A 161 17.36 20.72 5.89
C GLY A 161 17.99 19.46 6.47
N THR A 162 17.41 18.90 7.54
CA THR A 162 17.88 17.68 8.18
C THR A 162 16.77 16.62 8.28
N PRO A 163 17.11 15.32 8.36
CA PRO A 163 16.09 14.28 8.47
C PRO A 163 15.30 14.36 9.77
N ILE A 164 13.97 14.33 9.65
CA ILE A 164 13.04 14.15 10.78
C ILE A 164 13.10 12.70 11.22
N ARG A 165 13.52 12.43 12.46
CA ARG A 165 13.69 11.08 12.98
C ARG A 165 12.58 10.74 13.96
N VAL A 166 11.90 9.62 13.72
CA VAL A 166 10.95 9.02 14.66
C VAL A 166 11.59 7.78 15.25
N ASN A 167 12.03 7.87 16.51
CA ASN A 167 12.61 6.75 17.25
C ASN A 167 11.49 5.99 17.96
N ILE A 168 11.35 4.71 17.63
CA ILE A 168 10.34 3.80 18.18
C ILE A 168 11.10 2.74 18.99
N ALA A 169 10.96 2.74 20.31
CA ALA A 169 11.68 1.83 21.18
C ALA A 169 10.73 0.86 21.89
N GLY A 170 10.82 -0.43 21.56
CA GLY A 170 10.09 -1.49 22.23
C GLY A 170 10.74 -1.87 23.57
N SER A 171 9.92 -2.08 24.60
CA SER A 171 10.38 -2.33 25.98
C SER A 171 10.55 -3.81 26.34
N ASP A 172 9.77 -4.72 25.76
CA ASP A 172 9.82 -6.16 26.01
C ASP A 172 9.21 -6.95 24.84
N ALA A 173 9.88 -8.01 24.37
CA ALA A 173 9.42 -8.87 23.29
C ALA A 173 8.07 -9.57 23.58
N ALA A 174 7.67 -9.70 24.85
CA ALA A 174 6.40 -10.27 25.27
C ALA A 174 5.23 -9.27 25.19
N LYS A 175 5.53 -7.95 25.15
CA LYS A 175 4.51 -6.90 25.08
C LYS A 175 4.10 -6.62 23.64
N ARG A 176 2.81 -6.40 23.43
CA ARG A 176 2.19 -6.04 22.15
C ARG A 176 2.07 -4.53 22.01
N ALA A 177 2.39 -4.03 20.82
CA ALA A 177 2.18 -2.64 20.45
C ALA A 177 1.49 -2.54 19.10
N ASN A 178 0.34 -1.90 19.04
CA ASN A 178 -0.31 -1.44 17.81
C ASN A 178 -0.03 0.06 17.63
N SER A 179 0.53 0.43 16.48
CA SER A 179 0.98 1.77 16.16
C SER A 179 0.28 2.32 14.92
N HIS A 180 0.07 3.62 14.89
CA HIS A 180 -0.36 4.35 13.70
C HIS A 180 0.44 5.65 13.61
N ILE A 181 1.12 5.87 12.49
CA ILE A 181 1.92 7.07 12.24
C ILE A 181 1.37 7.74 10.98
N VAL A 182 1.15 9.05 11.03
CA VAL A 182 0.76 9.86 9.88
C VAL A 182 1.89 10.86 9.61
N LEU A 183 2.53 10.70 8.46
CA LEU A 183 3.52 11.64 7.94
C LEU A 183 2.80 12.52 6.92
N ASP A 184 2.67 13.81 7.22
CA ASP A 184 1.94 14.78 6.40
C ASP A 184 2.93 15.80 5.81
N ALA A 185 3.27 15.65 4.53
CA ALA A 185 4.05 16.63 3.79
C ALA A 185 3.11 17.60 3.10
N GLY A 186 3.09 18.87 3.51
CA GLY A 186 2.27 19.90 2.89
C GLY A 186 2.66 20.20 1.44
N GLU A 187 1.79 20.92 0.74
CA GLU A 187 2.01 21.38 -0.64
C GLU A 187 3.38 22.04 -0.82
N ASN A 188 4.11 21.70 -1.88
CA ASN A 188 5.44 22.22 -2.20
C ASN A 188 6.46 22.10 -1.04
N SER A 189 6.29 21.13 -0.14
CA SER A 189 7.26 20.86 0.93
C SER A 189 8.28 19.80 0.53
N SER A 190 9.42 19.78 1.23
CA SER A 190 10.47 18.78 1.04
C SER A 190 11.05 18.39 2.39
N ALA A 191 11.06 17.09 2.68
CA ALA A 191 11.63 16.56 3.92
C ALA A 191 12.05 15.10 3.76
N VAL A 192 12.93 14.65 4.67
CA VAL A 192 13.31 13.25 4.81
C VAL A 192 12.82 12.75 6.15
N PHE A 193 11.96 11.73 6.15
CA PHE A 193 11.53 11.04 7.36
C PHE A 193 12.34 9.76 7.56
N VAL A 194 12.81 9.51 8.78
CA VAL A 194 13.52 8.29 9.17
C VAL A 194 12.80 7.66 10.35
N LEU A 195 12.20 6.50 10.13
CA LEU A 195 11.57 5.72 11.19
C LEU A 195 12.56 4.67 11.67
N GLU A 196 13.03 4.81 12.91
CA GLU A 196 14.02 3.91 13.49
C GLU A 196 13.40 3.07 14.61
N HIS A 197 13.42 1.75 14.43
CA HIS A 197 12.92 0.79 15.41
C HIS A 197 14.09 0.22 16.22
N ARG A 198 14.01 0.31 17.55
CA ARG A 198 14.98 -0.26 18.50
C ARG A 198 14.29 -1.07 19.57
N GLY A 199 15.06 -1.88 20.30
CA GLY A 199 14.54 -2.68 21.41
C GLY A 199 13.73 -3.89 20.95
N SER A 200 12.68 -4.24 21.68
CA SER A 200 11.87 -5.44 21.38
C SER A 200 10.41 -5.26 21.79
N ALA A 201 9.50 -5.66 20.91
CA ALA A 201 8.06 -5.77 21.15
C ALA A 201 7.43 -6.65 20.06
N ALA A 202 6.26 -7.23 20.33
CA ALA A 202 5.35 -7.69 19.29
C ALA A 202 4.68 -6.46 18.65
N PHE A 203 5.43 -5.81 17.75
CA PHE A 203 5.08 -4.54 17.14
C PHE A 203 4.31 -4.72 15.83
N ASN A 204 3.11 -4.14 15.76
CA ASN A 204 2.31 -3.98 14.55
C ASN A 204 2.11 -2.48 14.31
N GLY A 205 2.41 -1.98 13.12
CA GLY A 205 2.37 -0.55 12.86
C GLY A 205 1.93 -0.21 11.44
N ASN A 206 1.01 0.74 11.34
CA ASN A 206 0.65 1.37 10.08
C ASN A 206 1.40 2.70 9.96
N VAL A 207 1.89 2.98 8.76
CA VAL A 207 2.47 4.27 8.40
C VAL A 207 1.71 4.82 7.21
N GLU A 208 1.07 5.95 7.42
CA GLU A 208 0.38 6.73 6.42
C GLU A 208 1.29 7.87 5.97
N VAL A 209 1.44 8.05 4.65
CA VAL A 209 2.25 9.13 4.08
C VAL A 209 1.36 9.94 3.15
N ALA A 210 0.89 11.07 3.65
CA ALA A 210 0.13 12.05 2.88
C ALA A 210 1.13 13.07 2.30
N VAL A 211 1.06 13.29 0.99
CA VAL A 211 1.92 14.22 0.27
C VAL A 211 1.00 15.18 -0.48
N GLY A 212 1.06 16.46 -0.13
CA GLY A 212 0.44 17.54 -0.87
C GLY A 212 1.13 17.76 -2.21
N ASP A 213 0.43 18.47 -3.10
CA ASP A 213 0.88 18.73 -4.47
C ASP A 213 2.25 19.43 -4.57
#